data_AF-A0A7W5K7F6-F1
#
_entry.id   AF-A0A7W5K7F6-F1
#
_cell.length_a   1.000
_cell.length_b   1.000
_cell.length_c   1.000
_cell.angle_alpha   90.00
_cell.angle_beta   90.00
_cell.angle_gamma   90.00
#
_symmetry.space_group_name_H-M   'P 1'
#
loop_
_entity.id
_entity.type
_entity.pdbx_description
1 polymer ?
#
loop_
_entity_poly.entity_id
_entity_poly.type
_entity_poly.pdbx_seq_one_letter_code
_entity_poly.pdbx_strand_id
1 'polypeptide(L)'
;MAANELEIDNNSLLDNIDERQVEFTAEVDGDEQEFAVQYDVLEALSGDAPDGDAIDMFNRFVDAISEAALSALSRGNGTGLVIVSENDLE
;
A
#
# COMPACT_ATOMS: atom_id res chain seq x y z
N MET A 1 -1.74 -14.37 15.93
CA MET A 1 -1.75 -12.95 16.33
C MET A 1 -2.80 -12.33 15.45
N ALA A 2 -3.80 -11.65 16.02
CA ALA A 2 -4.87 -11.07 15.23
C ALA A 2 -4.28 -9.90 14.44
N ALA A 3 -3.93 -10.16 13.18
CA ALA A 3 -3.71 -9.11 12.20
C ALA A 3 -5.05 -8.38 12.08
N ASN A 4 -5.05 -7.05 12.10
CA ASN A 4 -6.16 -6.35 11.49
C ASN A 4 -6.21 -6.87 10.05
N GLU A 5 -7.28 -7.56 9.70
CA GLU A 5 -7.43 -8.20 8.40
C GLU A 5 -7.65 -7.11 7.34
N LEU A 6 -6.56 -6.47 6.92
CA LEU A 6 -6.57 -5.67 5.71
C LEU A 6 -6.51 -6.65 4.54
N GLU A 7 -7.62 -6.78 3.81
CA GLU A 7 -7.72 -7.66 2.66
C GLU A 7 -7.54 -6.83 1.38
N ILE A 8 -6.38 -6.94 0.74
CA ILE A 8 -6.05 -6.21 -0.48
C ILE A 8 -6.72 -6.87 -1.68
N ASP A 9 -7.50 -6.11 -2.43
CA ASP A 9 -8.03 -6.54 -3.72
C ASP A 9 -6.91 -6.44 -4.78
N ASN A 10 -6.31 -7.58 -5.10
CA ASN A 10 -5.22 -7.64 -6.07
C ASN A 10 -5.68 -7.40 -7.52
N ASN A 11 -6.99 -7.32 -7.78
CA ASN A 11 -7.52 -6.98 -9.09
C ASN A 11 -7.64 -5.46 -9.29
N SER A 12 -7.72 -4.71 -8.20
CA SER A 12 -7.78 -3.25 -8.15
C SER A 12 -6.42 -2.56 -8.27
N LEU A 13 -5.32 -3.33 -8.23
CA LEU A 13 -3.96 -2.82 -8.34
C LEU A 13 -3.75 -2.04 -9.64
N LEU A 14 -3.46 -0.75 -9.51
CA LEU A 14 -3.18 0.17 -10.59
C LEU A 14 -1.79 0.78 -10.42
N ASP A 15 -0.94 0.55 -11.40
CA ASP A 15 0.37 1.18 -11.50
C ASP A 15 0.23 2.60 -12.07
N ASN A 16 0.35 3.60 -11.21
CA ASN A 16 0.31 5.00 -11.60
C ASN A 16 1.74 5.55 -11.72
N ILE A 17 2.30 5.38 -12.92
CA ILE A 17 3.68 5.80 -13.24
C ILE A 17 3.82 7.33 -13.17
N ASP A 18 2.75 8.07 -13.52
CA ASP A 18 2.75 9.54 -13.49
C ASP A 18 2.94 10.08 -12.07
N GLU A 19 2.27 9.48 -11.09
CA GLU A 19 2.37 9.83 -9.67
C GLU A 19 3.42 8.99 -8.90
N ARG A 20 4.05 8.01 -9.58
CA ARG A 20 5.04 7.08 -9.01
C ARG A 20 4.49 6.36 -7.77
N GLN A 21 3.28 5.83 -7.90
CA GLN A 21 2.59 5.12 -6.82
C GLN A 21 1.75 3.96 -7.37
N VAL A 22 1.57 2.93 -6.56
CA VAL A 22 0.65 1.82 -6.84
C VAL A 22 -0.63 2.07 -6.04
N GLU A 23 -1.71 2.32 -6.75
CA GLU A 23 -3.04 2.51 -6.18
C GLU A 23 -3.73 1.15 -6.06
N PHE A 24 -4.45 0.92 -4.97
CA PHE A 24 -5.20 -0.30 -4.74
C PHE A 24 -6.32 -0.06 -3.75
N THR A 25 -7.30 -0.96 -3.81
CA THR A 25 -8.41 -1.00 -2.89
C THR A 25 -8.19 -2.13 -1.90
N ALA A 26 -8.48 -1.89 -0.64
CA ALA A 26 -8.46 -2.93 0.39
C ALA A 26 -9.68 -2.81 1.30
N GLU A 27 -10.17 -3.94 1.77
CA GLU A 27 -11.20 -4.00 2.80
C GLU A 27 -10.53 -3.91 4.18
N VAL A 28 -10.98 -2.96 5.00
CA VAL A 28 -10.54 -2.77 6.39
C VAL A 28 -11.76 -2.72 7.29
N ASP A 29 -11.86 -3.66 8.23
CA ASP A 29 -13.00 -3.77 9.15
C ASP A 29 -14.38 -3.90 8.45
N GLY A 30 -14.39 -4.38 7.20
CA GLY A 30 -15.60 -4.53 6.37
C GLY A 30 -15.99 -3.28 5.56
N ASP A 31 -15.16 -2.23 5.60
CA ASP A 31 -15.30 -1.04 4.77
C ASP A 31 -14.23 -1.03 3.66
N GLU A 32 -14.65 -0.77 2.43
CA GLU A 32 -13.76 -0.69 1.27
C GLU A 32 -13.04 0.68 1.27
N GLN A 33 -11.71 0.65 1.26
CA GLN A 33 -10.86 1.83 1.39
C GLN A 33 -9.80 1.85 0.30
N GLU A 34 -9.61 3.03 -0.32
CA GLU A 34 -8.58 3.25 -1.33
C GLU A 34 -7.24 3.64 -0.69
N PHE A 35 -6.17 2.99 -1.16
CA PHE A 35 -4.80 3.20 -0.72
C PHE A 35 -3.90 3.47 -1.93
N ALA A 36 -2.80 4.20 -1.70
CA ALA A 36 -1.74 4.40 -2.67
C ALA A 36 -0.39 4.21 -2.00
N VAL A 37 0.42 3.26 -2.51
CA VAL A 37 1.78 3.02 -2.02
C VAL A 37 2.76 3.70 -2.95
N GLN A 38 3.52 4.65 -2.42
CA GLN A 38 4.56 5.33 -3.19
C GLN A 38 5.70 4.37 -3.55
N TYR A 39 6.34 4.62 -4.70
CA TYR A 39 7.51 3.85 -5.12
C TYR A 39 8.64 3.89 -4.10
N ASP A 40 8.78 5.00 -3.36
CA ASP A 40 9.76 5.12 -2.28
C ASP A 40 9.56 4.04 -1.19
N VAL A 41 8.31 3.63 -0.91
CA VAL A 41 8.02 2.52 0.02
C VAL A 41 8.53 1.20 -0.54
N LEU A 42 8.23 0.94 -1.81
CA LEU A 42 8.66 -0.28 -2.50
C LEU A 42 10.19 -0.33 -2.62
N GLU A 43 10.83 0.81 -2.89
CA GLU A 43 12.29 0.97 -2.90
C GLU A 43 12.89 0.75 -1.51
N ALA A 44 12.29 1.28 -0.44
CA ALA A 44 12.75 1.05 0.93
C ALA A 44 12.65 -0.43 1.34
N LEU A 45 11.60 -1.14 0.92
CA LEU A 45 11.37 -2.55 1.24
C LEU A 45 12.27 -3.49 0.42
N SER A 46 12.48 -3.18 -0.86
CA SER A 46 13.24 -4.03 -1.78
C SER A 46 14.72 -3.68 -1.89
N GLY A 47 15.07 -2.43 -1.57
CA GLY A 47 16.37 -1.81 -1.80
C GLY A 47 16.61 -1.28 -3.22
N ASP A 48 15.61 -1.36 -4.13
CA ASP A 48 15.74 -0.94 -5.53
C ASP A 48 14.42 -0.33 -6.06
N ALA A 49 14.52 0.62 -6.99
CA ALA A 49 13.34 1.29 -7.53
C ALA A 49 12.46 0.32 -8.34
N PRO A 50 11.12 0.34 -8.17
CA PRO A 50 10.24 -0.44 -9.03
C PRO A 50 10.18 0.17 -10.44
N ASP A 51 10.96 -0.37 -11.38
CA ASP A 51 11.05 0.09 -12.77
C ASP A 51 10.08 -0.70 -13.69
N GLY A 52 8.78 -0.44 -13.54
CA GLY A 52 7.73 -1.12 -14.32
C GLY A 52 7.31 -2.49 -13.78
N ASP A 53 7.91 -2.94 -12.67
CA ASP A 53 7.55 -4.14 -11.92
C ASP A 53 6.95 -3.79 -10.54
N ALA A 54 6.39 -2.59 -10.38
CA ALA A 54 5.87 -2.10 -9.09
C ALA A 54 4.77 -3.01 -8.53
N ILE A 55 3.88 -3.52 -9.39
CA ILE A 55 2.82 -4.47 -9.00
C ILE A 55 3.42 -5.80 -8.53
N ASP A 56 4.41 -6.34 -9.24
CA ASP A 56 5.09 -7.59 -8.84
C ASP A 56 5.83 -7.42 -7.51
N MET A 57 6.51 -6.28 -7.33
CA MET A 57 7.18 -5.93 -6.09
C MET A 57 6.19 -5.76 -4.94
N PHE A 58 5.07 -5.06 -5.19
CA PHE A 58 3.98 -4.91 -4.24
C PHE A 58 3.47 -6.27 -3.76
N ASN A 59 3.15 -7.17 -4.71
CA ASN A 59 2.68 -8.53 -4.39
C ASN A 59 3.69 -9.32 -3.55
N ARG A 60 5.00 -9.13 -3.81
CA ARG A 60 6.07 -9.78 -3.06
C ARG A 60 6.18 -9.28 -1.62
N PHE A 61 5.91 -8.00 -1.39
CA PHE A 61 6.01 -7.35 -0.07
C PHE A 61 4.63 -7.01 0.53
N VAL A 62 3.58 -7.68 0.07
CA VAL A 62 2.18 -7.40 0.44
C VAL A 62 1.97 -7.42 1.95
N ASP A 63 2.65 -8.31 2.67
CA ASP A 63 2.55 -8.43 4.13
C ASP A 63 3.02 -7.13 4.84
N ALA A 64 4.21 -6.63 4.47
CA ALA A 64 4.76 -5.40 5.01
C ALA A 64 3.97 -4.16 4.56
N ILE A 65 3.47 -4.18 3.33
CA ILE A 65 2.65 -3.10 2.80
C ILE A 65 1.31 -3.02 3.53
N SER A 66 0.68 -4.16 3.84
CA SER A 66 -0.55 -4.21 4.63
C SER A 66 -0.37 -3.60 6.02
N GLU A 67 0.75 -3.90 6.69
CA GLU A 67 1.09 -3.29 7.99
C GLU A 67 1.27 -1.78 7.86
N ALA A 68 2.00 -1.32 6.83
CA ALA A 68 2.22 0.09 6.57
C ALA A 68 0.93 0.83 6.18
N ALA A 69 0.05 0.19 5.41
CA ALA A 69 -1.25 0.72 5.02
C ALA A 69 -2.16 0.91 6.25
N LEU A 70 -2.16 -0.04 7.19
CA LEU A 70 -2.87 0.09 8.46
C LEU A 70 -2.31 1.23 9.32
N SER A 71 -0.99 1.39 9.36
CA SER A 71 -0.31 2.50 10.05
C SER A 71 -0.72 3.85 9.44
N ALA A 72 -0.64 3.95 8.11
CA ALA A 72 -1.05 5.12 7.34
C ALA A 72 -2.54 5.44 7.53
N LEU A 73 -3.42 4.45 7.56
CA LEU A 73 -4.85 4.62 7.85
C LEU A 73 -5.08 5.11 9.28
N SER A 74 -4.36 4.57 10.26
CA SER A 74 -4.46 5.02 11.65
C SER A 74 -4.04 6.48 11.81
N ARG A 75 -3.09 6.93 10.99
CA ARG A 75 -2.63 8.32 10.91
C ARG A 75 -3.58 9.24 10.11
N GLY A 76 -4.07 8.73 8.99
CA GLY A 76 -4.90 9.42 8.02
C GLY A 76 -6.37 9.25 8.34
N ASN A 77 -6.97 10.25 8.98
CA ASN A 77 -8.35 10.25 9.46
C ASN A 77 -9.40 10.18 8.32
N GLY A 78 -9.57 8.99 7.73
CA GLY A 78 -10.80 8.41 7.18
C GLY A 78 -11.57 9.18 6.11
N THR A 79 -10.98 10.12 5.38
CA THR A 79 -11.70 10.84 4.31
C THR A 79 -10.80 11.09 3.08
N GLY A 80 -10.50 10.02 2.35
CA GLY A 80 -9.82 10.08 1.05
C GLY A 80 -8.88 8.90 0.79
N LEU A 81 -8.14 8.99 -0.31
CA LEU A 81 -7.04 8.08 -0.67
C LEU A 81 -5.96 8.10 0.43
N VAL A 82 -5.66 6.93 0.99
CA VAL A 82 -4.63 6.79 2.03
C VAL A 82 -3.27 6.58 1.35
N ILE A 83 -2.40 7.60 1.43
CA ILE A 83 -1.06 7.52 0.86
C ILE A 83 -0.11 6.88 1.87
N VAL A 84 0.38 5.69 1.55
CA VAL A 84 1.41 4.97 2.28
C VAL A 84 2.78 5.50 1.84
N SER A 85 3.55 5.97 2.81
CA SER A 85 4.88 6.53 2.62
C SER A 85 5.91 5.72 3.41
N GLU A 86 7.21 5.95 3.18
CA GLU A 86 8.27 5.27 3.94
C GLU A 86 8.16 5.49 5.44
N ASN A 87 7.52 6.59 5.86
CA ASN A 87 7.27 6.91 7.27
C ASN A 87 6.32 5.92 7.96
N ASP A 88 5.53 5.18 7.19
CA ASP A 88 4.53 4.25 7.72
C ASP A 88 5.11 2.82 7.89
N LEU A 89 6.39 2.61 7.51
CA LEU A 89 7.12 1.35 7.68
C LEU A 89 7.73 1.13 9.09
N GLU A 90 7.68 2.14 9.97
CA GLU A 90 8.34 2.15 11.30
C GLU A 90 7.45 1.78 12.50
#